data_AF-A0A485MT42-F1
#
_entry.id   AF-A0A485MT42-F1
#
_cell.length_a   1.000
_cell.length_b   1.000
_cell.length_c   1.000
_cell.angle_alpha   90.00
_cell.angle_beta   90.00
_cell.angle_gamma   90.00
#
_symmetry.space_group_name_H-M   'P 1'
#
loop_
_entity.id
_entity.type
_entity.pdbx_description
1 polymer ?
#
loop_
_entity_poly.entity_id
_entity_poly.type
_entity_poly.pdbx_seq_one_letter_code
_entity_poly.pdbx_strand_id
1 'polypeptide(L)'
;MATSHPAGHVQLPRADAIRSRLIDTFSLIEHLQGLSQAVPRHTIREILDPSGQKKLMLGDQHQLVRFSIKPRHVERITRGRRLMSRLHVRYSQRPPLSLWAGWVLECPLFTNFIIFLIFLNTIVLMVEIELLESSNTKLWSLKLSLEVAAWFILLIFILEILLMWISSFFLFWKNAWNVFDFVVTILSLLPEVVVLVGVTGQSVWLQLLRICRVLRSLKLFARFRQIRVIILALVRALKSMTFLLMLLLIFFYIFAVTGVYFFEDYTRSTRQDLEYHMFFS
;
A
#
# COMPACT_ATOMS: atom_id res chain seq x y z
N MET A 1 34.85 -13.31 -86.11
CA MET A 1 33.58 -13.34 -85.37
C MET A 1 33.92 -13.60 -83.91
N ALA A 2 33.44 -12.73 -83.03
CA ALA A 2 33.84 -12.46 -81.63
C ALA A 2 34.40 -13.62 -80.76
N THR A 3 35.57 -13.38 -80.15
CA THR A 3 36.08 -14.09 -78.97
C THR A 3 35.72 -13.30 -77.71
N SER A 4 34.89 -13.88 -76.84
CA SER A 4 34.46 -13.29 -75.57
C SER A 4 35.54 -13.44 -74.50
N HIS A 5 36.07 -12.32 -74.00
CA HIS A 5 36.93 -12.24 -72.82
C HIS A 5 36.13 -12.54 -71.53
N PRO A 6 36.68 -13.29 -70.57
CA PRO A 6 36.05 -13.46 -69.26
C PRO A 6 36.24 -12.18 -68.45
N ALA A 7 35.13 -11.64 -67.93
CA ALA A 7 35.10 -10.45 -67.10
C ALA A 7 35.93 -10.68 -65.81
N GLY A 8 37.02 -9.92 -65.68
CA GLY A 8 37.82 -9.89 -64.47
C GLY A 8 36.99 -9.36 -63.30
N HIS A 9 36.75 -10.20 -62.30
CA HIS A 9 36.23 -9.78 -61.02
C HIS A 9 37.17 -8.75 -60.41
N VAL A 10 36.70 -7.50 -60.29
CA VAL A 10 37.38 -6.45 -59.54
C VAL A 10 37.35 -6.84 -58.06
N GLN A 11 38.40 -7.51 -57.58
CA GLN A 11 38.64 -7.75 -56.16
C GLN A 11 38.90 -6.39 -55.51
N LEU A 12 37.87 -5.83 -54.86
CA LEU A 12 38.03 -4.70 -53.96
C LEU A 12 38.63 -5.25 -52.66
N PRO A 13 39.92 -5.00 -52.36
CA PRO A 13 40.61 -5.60 -51.21
C PRO A 13 39.95 -5.28 -49.87
N ARG A 14 39.18 -4.18 -49.81
CA ARG A 14 38.37 -3.82 -48.64
C ARG A 14 37.14 -4.71 -48.46
N ALA A 15 36.48 -5.13 -49.54
CA ALA A 15 35.31 -5.99 -49.47
C ALA A 15 35.71 -7.41 -49.01
N ASP A 16 36.84 -7.92 -49.51
CA ASP A 16 37.36 -9.22 -49.07
C ASP A 16 37.87 -9.20 -47.63
N ALA A 17 38.49 -8.11 -47.17
CA ALA A 17 38.87 -7.94 -45.77
C ALA A 17 37.66 -7.89 -44.83
N ILE A 18 36.58 -7.21 -45.23
CA ILE A 18 35.33 -7.17 -44.45
C ILE A 18 34.70 -8.56 -44.42
N ARG A 19 34.68 -9.27 -45.56
CA ARG A 19 34.15 -10.63 -45.65
C ARG A 19 34.94 -11.62 -44.79
N SER A 20 36.28 -11.57 -44.80
CA SER A 20 37.11 -12.42 -43.95
C SER A 20 36.84 -12.15 -42.47
N ARG A 21 36.80 -10.87 -42.07
CA ARG A 21 36.45 -10.49 -40.69
C ARG A 21 35.07 -10.98 -40.30
N LEU A 22 34.09 -10.89 -41.20
CA LEU A 22 32.73 -11.34 -40.92
C LEU A 22 32.72 -12.86 -40.70
N ILE A 23 33.39 -13.62 -41.57
CA ILE A 23 33.51 -15.08 -41.46
C ILE A 23 34.21 -15.47 -40.16
N ASP A 24 35.31 -14.80 -39.79
CA ASP A 24 35.99 -15.06 -38.53
C ASP A 24 35.10 -14.75 -37.32
N THR A 25 34.35 -13.64 -37.35
CA THR A 25 33.42 -13.32 -36.27
C THR A 25 32.27 -14.31 -36.16
N PHE A 26 31.71 -14.77 -37.28
CA PHE A 26 30.63 -15.77 -37.27
C PHE A 26 31.13 -17.15 -36.85
N SER A 27 32.30 -17.57 -37.32
CA SER A 27 32.98 -18.80 -36.88
C SER A 27 33.27 -18.77 -35.37
N LEU A 28 33.72 -17.63 -34.85
CA LEU A 28 33.98 -17.45 -33.42
C LEU A 28 32.70 -17.45 -32.59
N ILE A 29 31.62 -16.85 -33.09
CA ILE A 29 30.29 -16.92 -32.45
C ILE A 29 29.78 -18.36 -32.43
N GLU A 30 29.90 -19.09 -33.53
CA GLU A 30 29.46 -20.49 -33.65
C GLU A 30 30.30 -21.41 -32.76
N HIS A 31 31.61 -21.17 -32.65
CA HIS A 31 32.48 -21.88 -31.71
C HIS A 31 32.10 -21.60 -30.24
N LEU A 32 31.83 -20.35 -29.89
CA LEU A 32 31.34 -19.97 -28.56
C LEU A 32 29.93 -20.54 -28.27
N GLN A 33 29.10 -20.67 -29.30
CA GLN A 33 27.76 -21.24 -29.21
C GLN A 33 27.81 -22.77 -29.09
N GLY A 34 28.75 -23.45 -29.74
CA GLY A 34 29.06 -24.87 -29.50
C GLY A 34 29.56 -25.13 -28.08
N LEU A 35 30.40 -24.23 -27.54
CA LEU A 35 30.81 -24.24 -26.12
C LEU A 35 29.64 -23.94 -25.16
N SER A 36 28.56 -23.30 -25.64
CA SER A 36 27.41 -22.94 -24.82
C SER A 36 26.54 -24.14 -24.40
N GLN A 37 26.68 -25.29 -25.06
CA GLN A 37 25.91 -26.52 -24.80
C GLN A 37 26.38 -27.33 -23.57
N ALA A 38 27.55 -27.01 -22.98
CA ALA A 38 28.03 -27.70 -21.78
C ALA A 38 27.41 -27.16 -20.48
N VAL A 39 26.97 -28.04 -19.58
CA VAL A 39 26.32 -27.69 -18.30
C VAL A 39 27.29 -26.88 -17.40
N PRO A 40 26.90 -25.70 -16.87
CA PRO A 40 27.78 -24.89 -16.03
C PRO A 40 28.09 -25.59 -14.69
N ARG A 41 29.39 -25.69 -14.34
CA ARG A 41 29.89 -26.46 -13.19
C ARG A 41 30.09 -25.67 -11.90
N HIS A 42 30.27 -24.34 -11.95
CA HIS A 42 30.69 -23.53 -10.79
C HIS A 42 29.80 -22.32 -10.50
N THR A 43 29.67 -21.98 -9.21
CA THR A 43 28.82 -20.87 -8.72
C THR A 43 29.66 -19.67 -8.29
N ILE A 44 29.12 -18.44 -8.39
CA ILE A 44 29.79 -17.19 -7.97
C ILE A 44 30.35 -17.25 -6.54
N ARG A 45 29.69 -17.96 -5.63
CA ARG A 45 30.13 -18.12 -4.24
C ARG A 45 31.45 -18.90 -4.09
N GLU A 46 31.72 -19.85 -4.99
CA GLU A 46 32.94 -20.67 -4.97
C GLU A 46 34.18 -19.88 -5.41
N ILE A 47 33.97 -18.76 -6.13
CA ILE A 47 35.02 -17.87 -6.61
C ILE A 47 35.34 -16.79 -5.57
N LEU A 48 34.34 -16.37 -4.79
CA LEU A 48 34.51 -15.39 -3.73
C LEU A 48 35.24 -15.98 -2.50
N ASP A 49 35.27 -17.32 -2.40
CA ASP A 49 35.97 -18.05 -1.34
C ASP A 49 37.44 -18.31 -1.74
N PRO A 50 38.45 -17.86 -0.96
CA PRO A 50 39.86 -17.92 -1.35
C PRO A 50 40.36 -19.34 -1.66
N SER A 51 39.82 -20.34 -0.95
CA SER A 51 40.18 -21.75 -1.08
C SER A 51 39.65 -22.35 -2.38
N GLY A 52 38.43 -21.98 -2.77
CA GLY A 52 37.78 -22.42 -4.01
C GLY A 52 38.44 -21.80 -5.24
N GLN A 53 38.77 -20.51 -5.17
CA GLN A 53 39.47 -19.79 -6.23
C GLN A 53 40.82 -20.42 -6.58
N LYS A 54 41.64 -20.77 -5.57
CA LYS A 54 42.95 -21.39 -5.79
C LYS A 54 42.83 -22.76 -6.48
N LYS A 55 41.82 -23.55 -6.09
CA LYS A 55 41.54 -24.87 -6.69
C LYS A 55 41.04 -24.75 -8.14
N LEU A 56 40.24 -23.73 -8.44
CA LEU A 56 39.78 -23.41 -9.80
C LEU A 56 40.93 -22.96 -10.71
N MET A 57 41.87 -22.18 -10.19
CA MET A 57 43.05 -21.71 -10.94
C MET A 57 44.07 -22.83 -11.23
N LEU A 58 44.11 -23.89 -10.41
CA LEU A 58 45.00 -25.04 -10.58
C LEU A 58 44.44 -26.10 -11.55
N GLY A 59 43.12 -26.16 -11.73
CA GLY A 59 42.45 -27.24 -12.46
C GLY A 59 42.19 -26.98 -13.95
N ASP A 60 42.16 -25.73 -14.40
CA ASP A 60 41.72 -25.37 -15.75
C ASP A 60 42.80 -24.58 -16.52
N GLN A 61 43.41 -25.20 -17.54
CA GLN A 61 44.47 -24.59 -18.35
C GLN A 61 43.97 -23.45 -19.25
N HIS A 62 42.66 -23.37 -19.52
CA HIS A 62 42.06 -22.41 -20.45
C HIS A 62 41.38 -21.20 -19.76
N GLN A 63 41.40 -21.09 -18.43
CA GLN A 63 40.89 -19.94 -17.65
C GLN A 63 39.43 -19.48 -17.93
N LEU A 64 38.59 -20.26 -18.59
CA LEU A 64 37.21 -19.88 -18.90
C LEU A 64 36.24 -20.35 -17.81
N VAL A 65 36.09 -19.54 -16.75
CA VAL A 65 35.10 -19.80 -15.70
C VAL A 65 33.71 -19.33 -16.16
N ARG A 66 32.79 -20.27 -16.42
CA ARG A 66 31.42 -19.97 -16.87
C ARG A 66 30.52 -19.59 -15.70
N PHE A 67 29.97 -18.38 -15.74
CA PHE A 67 28.98 -17.92 -14.77
C PHE A 67 27.56 -18.28 -15.21
N SER A 68 26.86 -19.11 -14.44
CA SER A 68 25.41 -19.26 -14.58
C SER A 68 24.73 -18.24 -13.67
N ILE A 69 24.33 -17.10 -14.24
CA ILE A 69 23.46 -16.15 -13.53
C ILE A 69 22.05 -16.74 -13.56
N LYS A 70 21.73 -17.58 -12.58
CA LYS A 70 20.33 -17.93 -12.35
C LYS A 70 19.66 -16.72 -11.68
N PRO A 71 18.64 -16.09 -12.30
CA PRO A 71 17.86 -15.06 -11.62
C PRO A 71 17.12 -15.73 -10.48
N ARG A 72 17.72 -15.70 -9.28
CA ARG A 72 17.00 -16.06 -8.08
C ARG A 72 15.96 -14.97 -7.91
N HIS A 73 14.68 -15.32 -8.05
CA HIS A 73 13.59 -14.47 -7.57
C HIS A 73 13.70 -14.42 -6.05
N VAL A 74 14.69 -13.67 -5.57
CA VAL A 74 14.80 -13.29 -4.17
C VAL A 74 13.56 -12.45 -3.90
N GLU A 75 12.94 -12.73 -2.76
CA GLU A 75 11.72 -12.13 -2.24
C GLU A 75 11.55 -10.66 -2.61
N ARG A 76 10.29 -10.29 -2.83
CA ARG A 76 9.78 -8.94 -3.13
C ARG A 76 10.73 -7.84 -2.62
N ILE A 77 11.58 -7.30 -3.50
CA ILE A 77 12.60 -6.32 -3.11
C ILE A 77 11.89 -5.13 -2.43
N THR A 78 12.06 -5.03 -1.11
CA THR A 78 11.47 -3.96 -0.30
C THR A 78 12.01 -2.62 -0.76
N ARG A 79 11.18 -1.60 -0.60
CA ARG A 79 11.51 -0.27 -1.10
C ARG A 79 12.69 0.34 -0.37
N GLY A 80 12.81 0.11 0.95
CA GLY A 80 13.99 0.45 1.73
C GLY A 80 15.26 -0.14 1.12
N ARG A 81 15.23 -1.43 0.72
CA ARG A 81 16.39 -2.09 0.10
C ARG A 81 16.75 -1.51 -1.27
N ARG A 82 15.77 -1.13 -2.09
CA ARG A 82 16.04 -0.42 -3.36
C ARG A 82 16.65 0.95 -3.13
N LEU A 83 16.12 1.73 -2.20
CA LEU A 83 16.64 3.05 -1.89
C LEU A 83 18.06 2.97 -1.29
N MET A 84 18.32 1.99 -0.41
CA MET A 84 19.67 1.73 0.11
C MET A 84 20.65 1.29 -0.97
N SER A 85 20.22 0.46 -1.93
CA SER A 85 21.08 0.11 -3.08
C SER A 85 21.41 1.34 -3.93
N ARG A 86 20.45 2.26 -4.13
CA ARG A 86 20.70 3.53 -4.83
C ARG A 86 21.61 4.47 -4.04
N LEU A 87 21.48 4.49 -2.71
CA LEU A 87 22.35 5.30 -1.85
C LEU A 87 23.79 4.78 -1.87
N HIS A 88 23.95 3.46 -1.78
CA HIS A 88 25.25 2.79 -1.86
C HIS A 88 25.93 3.05 -3.21
N VAL A 89 25.17 2.96 -4.31
CA VAL A 89 25.66 3.29 -5.66
C VAL A 89 26.00 4.78 -5.81
N ARG A 90 25.29 5.68 -5.14
CA ARG A 90 25.55 7.14 -5.18
C ARG A 90 26.62 7.62 -4.18
N TYR A 91 27.13 6.75 -3.30
CA TYR A 91 28.14 7.10 -2.29
C TYR A 91 27.81 8.37 -1.47
N SER A 92 26.52 8.61 -1.20
CA SER A 92 26.07 9.81 -0.47
C SER A 92 26.32 9.67 1.04
N GLN A 93 27.01 10.64 1.65
CA GLN A 93 27.42 10.59 3.06
C GLN A 93 26.27 10.61 4.08
N ARG A 94 25.10 11.16 3.73
CA ARG A 94 23.93 11.20 4.63
C ARG A 94 22.72 10.52 3.97
N PRO A 95 22.04 9.61 4.67
CA PRO A 95 20.76 9.10 4.19
C PRO A 95 19.74 10.25 4.20
N PRO A 96 18.96 10.46 3.13
CA PRO A 96 17.87 11.43 3.15
C PRO A 96 16.87 11.10 4.26
N LEU A 97 16.21 12.13 4.82
CA LEU A 97 15.19 11.97 5.86
C LEU A 97 14.10 10.96 5.48
N SER A 98 13.82 10.80 4.18
CA SER A 98 12.90 9.81 3.65
C SER A 98 13.31 8.36 3.92
N LEU A 99 14.61 8.06 3.97
CA LEU A 99 15.14 6.73 4.32
C LEU A 99 15.02 6.45 5.80
N TRP A 100 15.33 7.45 6.64
CA TRP A 100 15.17 7.32 8.09
C TRP A 100 13.69 7.12 8.46
N ALA A 101 12.80 7.94 7.91
CA ALA A 101 11.36 7.78 8.10
C ALA A 101 10.86 6.41 7.61
N GLY A 102 11.35 5.93 6.47
CA GLY A 102 11.05 4.60 5.96
C GLY A 102 11.51 3.48 6.90
N TRP A 103 12.72 3.60 7.47
CA TRP A 103 13.25 2.63 8.43
C TRP A 103 12.42 2.60 9.72
N VAL A 104 12.07 3.76 10.28
CA VAL A 104 11.19 3.86 11.46
C VAL A 104 9.83 3.21 11.20
N LEU A 105 9.23 3.45 10.03
CA LEU A 105 7.95 2.86 9.64
C LEU A 105 8.02 1.33 9.41
N GLU A 106 9.16 0.82 8.95
CA GLU A 106 9.38 -0.63 8.74
C GLU A 106 9.69 -1.37 10.05
N CYS A 107 10.03 -0.66 11.13
CA CYS A 107 10.28 -1.27 12.44
C CYS A 107 9.03 -1.98 12.99
N PRO A 108 9.12 -3.27 13.37
CA PRO A 108 7.98 -4.01 13.92
C PRO A 108 7.53 -3.43 15.27
N LEU A 109 8.46 -2.86 16.05
CA LEU A 109 8.14 -2.18 17.31
C LEU A 109 7.24 -0.97 17.10
N PHE A 110 7.56 -0.12 16.11
CA PHE A 110 6.73 1.04 15.78
C PHE A 110 5.35 0.62 15.28
N THR A 111 5.29 -0.39 14.41
CA THR A 111 4.01 -0.91 13.91
C THR A 111 3.13 -1.45 15.03
N ASN A 112 3.70 -2.23 15.95
CA ASN A 112 2.99 -2.76 17.12
C ASN A 112 2.59 -1.66 18.10
N PHE A 113 3.44 -0.65 18.30
CA PHE A 113 3.14 0.51 19.15
C PHE A 113 1.93 1.30 18.62
N ILE A 114 1.86 1.56 17.32
CA ILE A 114 0.69 2.21 16.72
C ILE A 114 -0.57 1.34 16.88
N ILE A 115 -0.47 0.02 16.67
CA ILE A 115 -1.62 -0.88 16.88
C ILE A 115 -2.08 -0.84 18.34
N PHE A 116 -1.16 -0.87 19.29
CA PHE A 116 -1.45 -0.72 20.71
C PHE A 116 -2.15 0.61 21.01
N LEU A 117 -1.69 1.73 20.43
CA LEU A 117 -2.34 3.03 20.59
C LEU A 117 -3.76 3.07 20.02
N ILE A 118 -4.03 2.37 18.91
CA ILE A 118 -5.38 2.24 18.37
C ILE A 118 -6.27 1.49 19.36
N PHE A 119 -5.80 0.37 19.93
CA PHE A 119 -6.55 -0.35 20.96
C PHE A 119 -6.77 0.49 22.21
N LEU A 120 -5.73 1.14 22.71
CA LEU A 120 -5.83 2.04 23.86
C LEU A 120 -6.86 3.16 23.61
N ASN A 121 -6.86 3.72 22.40
CA ASN A 121 -7.82 4.74 22.00
C ASN A 121 -9.26 4.22 22.01
N THR A 122 -9.49 3.00 21.53
CA THR A 122 -10.83 2.38 21.56
C THR A 122 -11.36 2.19 22.98
N ILE A 123 -10.47 1.83 23.91
CA ILE A 123 -10.82 1.68 25.34
C ILE A 123 -11.11 3.05 25.95
N VAL A 124 -10.27 4.06 25.68
CA VAL A 124 -10.50 5.44 26.15
C VAL A 124 -11.86 5.96 25.64
N LEU A 125 -12.17 5.74 24.36
CA LEU A 125 -13.46 6.13 23.78
C LEU A 125 -14.63 5.38 24.43
N MET A 126 -14.50 4.09 24.68
CA MET A 126 -15.54 3.30 25.35
C MET A 126 -15.86 3.86 26.73
N VAL A 127 -14.82 4.13 27.53
CA VAL A 127 -14.98 4.74 28.86
C VAL A 127 -15.54 6.15 28.75
N GLU A 128 -15.11 6.96 27.78
CA GLU A 128 -15.62 8.31 27.52
C GLU A 128 -17.14 8.30 27.28
N ILE A 129 -17.64 7.33 26.52
CA ILE A 129 -19.08 7.16 26.22
C ILE A 129 -19.86 6.79 27.48
N GLU A 130 -19.40 5.79 28.26
CA GLU A 130 -20.07 5.39 29.51
C GLU A 130 -20.10 6.55 30.53
N LEU A 131 -19.03 7.34 30.60
CA LEU A 131 -18.91 8.49 31.48
C LEU A 131 -19.81 9.67 31.04
N LEU A 132 -20.18 9.72 29.77
CA LEU A 132 -21.11 10.70 29.22
C LEU A 132 -22.55 10.42 29.69
N GLU A 133 -22.90 9.15 29.87
CA GLU A 133 -24.21 8.70 30.36
C GLU A 133 -24.33 8.82 31.87
N SER A 134 -23.28 8.47 32.61
CA SER A 134 -23.20 8.64 34.07
C SER A 134 -22.77 10.08 34.43
N SER A 135 -23.72 11.03 34.44
CA SER A 135 -23.52 12.46 34.76
C SER A 135 -23.16 12.74 36.25
N ASN A 136 -22.10 12.12 36.76
CA ASN A 136 -21.58 12.31 38.11
C ASN A 136 -20.47 13.39 38.14
N THR A 137 -20.66 14.45 38.92
CA THR A 137 -19.75 15.61 39.01
C THR A 137 -18.36 15.26 39.57
N LYS A 138 -18.23 14.19 40.35
CA LYS A 138 -16.94 13.71 40.89
C LYS A 138 -15.99 13.15 39.82
N LEU A 139 -16.49 12.77 38.64
CA LEU A 139 -15.69 12.17 37.56
C LEU A 139 -15.11 13.22 36.58
N TRP A 140 -15.21 14.52 36.90
CA TRP A 140 -14.69 15.58 36.02
C TRP A 140 -13.17 15.49 35.79
N SER A 141 -12.40 15.16 36.83
CA SER A 141 -10.94 14.95 36.70
C SER A 141 -10.60 13.78 35.75
N LEU A 142 -11.42 12.72 35.79
CA LEU A 142 -11.28 11.59 34.87
C LEU A 142 -11.69 11.95 33.44
N LYS A 143 -12.76 12.74 33.25
CA LYS A 143 -13.12 13.27 31.92
C LYS A 143 -11.96 14.07 31.30
N LEU A 144 -11.35 14.95 32.09
CA LEU A 144 -10.22 15.77 31.63
C LEU A 144 -9.01 14.92 31.25
N SER A 145 -8.66 13.91 32.07
CA SER A 145 -7.51 13.04 31.79
C SER A 145 -7.72 12.18 30.54
N LEU A 146 -8.94 11.68 30.31
CA LEU A 146 -9.31 10.95 29.10
C LEU A 146 -9.22 11.83 27.84
N GLU A 147 -9.71 13.06 27.90
CA GLU A 147 -9.65 13.99 26.76
C GLU A 147 -8.19 14.34 26.40
N VAL A 148 -7.34 14.60 27.41
CA VAL A 148 -5.91 14.84 27.20
C VAL A 148 -5.22 13.61 26.59
N ALA A 149 -5.54 12.41 27.06
CA ALA A 149 -5.03 11.18 26.48
C ALA A 149 -5.48 10.99 25.03
N ALA A 150 -6.75 11.29 24.72
CA ALA A 150 -7.28 11.22 23.37
C ALA A 150 -6.55 12.19 22.42
N TRP A 151 -6.28 13.42 22.85
CA TRP A 151 -5.55 14.42 22.07
C TRP A 151 -4.09 13.99 21.83
N PHE A 152 -3.44 13.44 22.85
CA PHE A 152 -2.08 12.91 22.74
C PHE A 152 -2.00 11.74 21.73
N ILE A 153 -2.94 10.80 21.78
CA ILE A 153 -3.00 9.69 20.81
C ILE A 153 -3.25 10.21 19.39
N LEU A 154 -4.14 11.19 19.24
CA LEU A 154 -4.42 11.83 17.95
C LEU A 154 -3.17 12.50 17.37
N LEU A 155 -2.40 13.23 18.20
CA LEU A 155 -1.14 13.85 17.81
C LEU A 155 -0.15 12.82 17.25
N ILE A 156 -0.04 11.64 17.88
CA ILE A 156 0.82 10.56 17.40
C ILE A 156 0.36 10.03 16.05
N PHE A 157 -0.96 9.91 15.81
CA PHE A 157 -1.46 9.51 14.49
C PHE A 157 -1.19 10.55 13.39
N ILE A 158 -1.27 11.85 13.71
CA ILE A 158 -0.84 12.90 12.76
C ILE A 158 0.64 12.74 12.45
N LEU A 159 1.47 12.53 13.48
CA LEU A 159 2.90 12.34 13.32
C LEU A 159 3.23 11.11 12.46
N GLU A 160 2.50 10.01 12.63
CA GLU A 160 2.63 8.81 11.78
C GLU A 160 2.38 9.14 10.30
N ILE A 161 1.28 9.84 9.98
CA ILE A 161 0.97 10.25 8.60
C ILE A 161 2.04 11.19 8.05
N LEU A 162 2.54 12.13 8.87
CA LEU A 162 3.62 13.04 8.48
C LEU A 162 4.90 12.26 8.16
N LEU A 163 5.27 11.27 8.97
CA LEU A 163 6.39 10.37 8.68
C LEU A 163 6.17 9.61 7.36
N MET A 164 4.96 9.16 7.08
CA MET A 164 4.64 8.50 5.80
C MET A 164 4.80 9.45 4.61
N TRP A 165 4.41 10.72 4.72
CA TRP A 165 4.63 11.73 3.69
C TRP A 165 6.11 12.04 3.47
N ILE A 166 6.90 12.18 4.54
CA ILE A 166 8.35 12.38 4.48
C ILE A 166 9.03 11.17 3.82
N SER A 167 8.58 9.95 4.14
CA SER A 167 9.07 8.75 3.49
C SER A 167 8.75 8.78 2.00
N SER A 168 7.49 9.01 1.62
CA SER A 168 7.06 9.18 0.22
C SER A 168 5.63 9.65 0.01
N PHE A 169 5.51 10.91 -0.40
CA PHE A 169 4.24 11.52 -0.77
C PHE A 169 3.50 10.80 -1.91
N PHE A 170 4.11 10.60 -3.09
CA PHE A 170 3.39 10.02 -4.24
C PHE A 170 2.93 8.56 -4.03
N LEU A 171 3.69 7.77 -3.27
CA LEU A 171 3.30 6.38 -3.02
C LEU A 171 2.15 6.30 -2.01
N PHE A 172 2.08 7.26 -1.09
CA PHE A 172 1.01 7.37 -0.11
C PHE A 172 -0.36 7.46 -0.79
N TRP A 173 -0.51 8.38 -1.73
CA TRP A 173 -1.78 8.61 -2.46
C TRP A 173 -2.18 7.47 -3.38
N LYS A 174 -1.24 6.63 -3.81
CA LYS A 174 -1.54 5.43 -4.62
C LYS A 174 -2.09 4.27 -3.79
N ASN A 175 -1.89 4.27 -2.47
CA ASN A 175 -2.34 3.20 -1.60
C ASN A 175 -3.66 3.59 -0.93
N ALA A 176 -4.76 2.96 -1.33
CA ALA A 176 -6.10 3.23 -0.79
C ALA A 176 -6.18 3.10 0.74
N TRP A 177 -5.41 2.18 1.34
CA TRP A 177 -5.39 2.01 2.81
C TRP A 177 -4.71 3.17 3.54
N ASN A 178 -3.69 3.77 2.93
CA ASN A 178 -3.03 4.94 3.49
C ASN A 178 -3.92 6.18 3.35
N VAL A 179 -4.63 6.30 2.22
CA VAL A 179 -5.63 7.36 2.01
C VAL A 179 -6.79 7.23 3.01
N PHE A 180 -7.27 6.01 3.25
CA PHE A 180 -8.29 5.75 4.27
C PHE A 180 -7.83 6.21 5.66
N ASP A 181 -6.60 5.84 6.06
CA ASP A 181 -6.04 6.25 7.35
C ASP A 181 -5.90 7.78 7.48
N PHE A 182 -5.52 8.47 6.40
CA PHE A 182 -5.52 9.93 6.34
C PHE A 182 -6.91 10.53 6.54
N VAL A 183 -7.91 10.05 5.78
CA VAL A 183 -9.29 10.55 5.86
C VAL A 183 -9.84 10.37 7.28
N VAL A 184 -9.63 9.21 7.89
CA VAL A 184 -10.06 8.95 9.28
C VAL A 184 -9.35 9.89 10.26
N THR A 185 -8.05 10.13 10.10
CA THR A 185 -7.30 11.05 10.97
C THR A 185 -7.82 12.48 10.88
N ILE A 186 -8.08 12.97 9.65
CA ILE A 186 -8.64 14.32 9.43
C ILE A 186 -10.06 14.41 10.00
N LEU A 187 -10.88 13.40 9.78
CA LEU A 187 -12.25 13.38 10.28
C LEU A 187 -12.31 13.37 11.82
N SER A 188 -11.34 12.73 12.47
CA SER A 188 -11.17 12.78 13.93
C SER A 188 -10.56 14.09 14.43
N LEU A 189 -9.87 14.88 13.59
CA LEU A 189 -9.35 16.20 13.95
C LEU A 189 -10.44 17.27 13.96
N LEU A 190 -11.39 17.20 13.01
CA LEU A 190 -12.50 18.15 12.88
C LEU A 190 -13.26 18.42 14.19
N PRO A 191 -13.73 17.41 14.96
CA PRO A 191 -14.42 17.65 16.23
C PRO A 191 -13.57 18.43 17.24
N GLU A 192 -12.29 18.08 17.36
CA GLU A 192 -11.38 18.74 18.31
C GLU A 192 -11.16 20.21 17.97
N VAL A 193 -11.00 20.52 16.68
CA VAL A 193 -10.82 21.91 16.22
C VAL A 193 -12.09 22.72 16.42
N VAL A 194 -13.27 22.15 16.14
CA VAL A 194 -14.55 22.85 16.32
C VAL A 194 -14.81 23.19 17.79
N VAL A 195 -14.50 22.26 18.71
CA VAL A 195 -14.58 22.51 20.15
C VAL A 195 -13.63 23.63 20.56
N LEU A 196 -12.40 23.64 20.03
CA LEU A 196 -11.40 24.66 20.34
C LEU A 196 -11.79 26.07 19.86
N VAL A 197 -12.48 26.17 18.72
CA VAL A 197 -12.97 27.43 18.15
C VAL A 197 -14.21 27.96 18.91
N GLY A 198 -14.74 27.21 19.87
CA GLY A 198 -15.82 27.67 20.75
C GLY A 198 -17.20 27.66 20.10
N VAL A 199 -17.42 26.85 19.06
CA VAL A 199 -18.75 26.68 18.45
C VAL A 199 -19.59 25.75 19.33
N THR A 200 -20.16 26.32 20.38
CA THR A 200 -21.04 25.60 21.33
C THR A 200 -22.50 25.79 20.93
N GLY A 201 -23.01 24.94 20.04
CA GLY A 201 -24.43 24.91 19.70
C GLY A 201 -24.95 23.49 19.50
N GLN A 202 -26.03 23.12 20.19
CA GLN A 202 -26.78 21.86 20.05
C GLN A 202 -27.34 21.74 18.62
N SER A 203 -26.48 21.35 17.70
CA SER A 203 -26.79 21.21 16.28
C SER A 203 -26.46 19.78 15.85
N VAL A 204 -27.13 19.31 14.81
CA VAL A 204 -26.88 18.01 14.17
C VAL A 204 -25.38 17.81 13.88
N TRP A 205 -24.65 18.90 13.62
CA TRP A 205 -23.20 18.92 13.45
C TRP A 205 -22.44 18.39 14.66
N LEU A 206 -22.82 18.73 15.90
CA LEU A 206 -22.15 18.21 17.10
C LEU A 206 -22.36 16.69 17.27
N GLN A 207 -23.54 16.19 16.89
CA GLN A 207 -23.80 14.74 16.91
C GLN A 207 -22.94 14.01 15.87
N LEU A 208 -22.83 14.56 14.65
CA LEU A 208 -21.92 14.03 13.63
C LEU A 208 -20.46 14.06 14.08
N LEU A 209 -20.02 15.14 14.71
CA LEU A 209 -18.67 15.30 15.23
C LEU A 209 -18.35 14.26 16.31
N ARG A 210 -19.33 13.90 17.15
CA ARG A 210 -19.19 12.79 18.12
C ARG A 210 -19.01 11.45 17.42
N ILE A 211 -19.75 11.18 16.34
CA ILE A 211 -19.60 9.95 15.54
C ILE A 211 -18.22 9.90 14.88
N CYS A 212 -17.69 11.04 14.44
CA CYS A 212 -16.35 11.13 13.85
C CYS A 212 -15.24 10.68 14.80
N ARG A 213 -15.41 10.89 16.12
CA ARG A 213 -14.53 10.33 17.15
C ARG A 213 -14.57 8.81 17.20
N VAL A 214 -15.69 8.17 16.85
CA VAL A 214 -15.79 6.69 16.81
C VAL A 214 -15.07 6.11 15.58
N LEU A 215 -14.99 6.88 14.50
CA LEU A 215 -14.35 6.43 13.25
C LEU A 215 -12.85 6.12 13.41
N ARG A 216 -12.16 6.70 14.41
CA ARG A 216 -10.75 6.37 14.70
C ARG A 216 -10.55 4.88 15.03
N SER A 217 -11.56 4.22 15.60
CA SER A 217 -11.57 2.77 15.84
C SER A 217 -11.50 1.96 14.53
N LEU A 218 -12.00 2.50 13.42
CA LEU A 218 -11.95 1.86 12.10
C LEU A 218 -10.52 1.75 11.55
N LYS A 219 -9.58 2.56 12.05
CA LYS A 219 -8.15 2.43 11.68
C LYS A 219 -7.63 1.03 11.92
N LEU A 220 -8.17 0.32 12.91
CA LEU A 220 -7.83 -1.07 13.22
C LEU A 220 -7.97 -1.98 11.98
N PHE A 221 -9.01 -1.76 11.17
CA PHE A 221 -9.28 -2.54 9.97
C PHE A 221 -8.21 -2.35 8.88
N ALA A 222 -7.62 -1.16 8.79
CA ALA A 222 -6.53 -0.88 7.86
C ALA A 222 -5.20 -1.51 8.30
N ARG A 223 -4.98 -1.76 9.60
CA ARG A 223 -3.74 -2.38 10.11
C ARG A 223 -3.70 -3.87 9.85
N PHE A 224 -4.78 -4.59 10.16
CA PHE A 224 -4.81 -6.04 10.02
C PHE A 224 -4.90 -6.47 8.55
N ARG A 225 -3.86 -7.16 8.06
CA ARG A 225 -3.82 -7.68 6.68
C ARG A 225 -4.99 -8.61 6.37
N GLN A 226 -5.39 -9.46 7.32
CA GLN A 226 -6.52 -10.38 7.15
C GLN A 226 -7.82 -9.62 6.93
N ILE A 227 -8.11 -8.60 7.74
CA ILE A 227 -9.31 -7.74 7.60
C ILE A 227 -9.30 -7.04 6.24
N ARG A 228 -8.16 -6.49 5.81
CA ARG A 228 -8.02 -5.87 4.49
C ARG A 228 -8.37 -6.81 3.34
N VAL A 229 -7.95 -8.08 3.43
CA VAL A 229 -8.28 -9.10 2.43
C VAL A 229 -9.77 -9.41 2.43
N ILE A 230 -10.38 -9.52 3.61
CA ILE A 230 -11.83 -9.76 3.76
C ILE A 230 -12.63 -8.60 3.15
N ILE A 231 -12.30 -7.35 3.51
CA ILE A 231 -12.96 -6.15 2.97
C ILE A 231 -12.80 -6.11 1.44
N LEU A 232 -11.60 -6.39 0.91
CA LEU A 232 -11.38 -6.40 -0.52
C LEU A 232 -12.20 -7.49 -1.23
N ALA A 233 -12.32 -8.67 -0.63
CA ALA A 233 -13.15 -9.76 -1.15
C ALA A 233 -14.63 -9.37 -1.14
N LEU A 234 -15.11 -8.75 -0.06
CA LEU A 234 -16.48 -8.23 0.05
C LEU A 234 -16.78 -7.18 -1.02
N VAL A 235 -15.89 -6.20 -1.21
CA VAL A 235 -16.06 -5.17 -2.25
C VAL A 235 -16.08 -5.78 -3.65
N ARG A 236 -15.26 -6.81 -3.91
CA ARG A 236 -15.29 -7.53 -5.19
C ARG A 236 -16.59 -8.30 -5.39
N ALA A 237 -17.09 -8.97 -4.36
CA ALA A 237 -18.35 -9.69 -4.40
C ALA A 237 -19.53 -8.72 -4.65
N LEU A 238 -19.58 -7.61 -3.91
CA LEU A 238 -20.56 -6.54 -4.12
C LEU A 238 -20.48 -5.99 -5.54
N LYS A 239 -19.28 -5.75 -6.08
CA LYS A 239 -19.10 -5.30 -7.48
C LYS A 239 -19.69 -6.30 -8.48
N SER A 240 -19.49 -7.59 -8.26
CA SER A 240 -20.05 -8.65 -9.11
C SER A 240 -21.58 -8.74 -9.03
N MET A 241 -22.17 -8.36 -7.90
CA MET A 241 -23.61 -8.41 -7.64
C MET A 241 -24.30 -7.06 -7.79
N THR A 242 -23.65 -6.07 -8.42
CA THR A 242 -24.18 -4.71 -8.58
C THR A 242 -25.54 -4.67 -9.28
N PHE A 243 -25.74 -5.47 -10.32
CA PHE A 243 -27.02 -5.55 -11.03
C PHE A 243 -28.15 -6.11 -10.15
N LEU A 244 -27.87 -7.17 -9.38
CA LEU A 244 -28.85 -7.73 -8.44
C LEU A 244 -29.19 -6.72 -7.34
N LEU A 245 -28.18 -6.03 -6.80
CA LEU A 245 -28.37 -4.99 -5.79
C LEU A 245 -29.24 -3.85 -6.34
N MET A 246 -28.99 -3.41 -7.57
CA MET A 246 -29.81 -2.38 -8.23
C MET A 246 -31.26 -2.82 -8.44
N LEU A 247 -31.47 -4.06 -8.91
CA LEU A 247 -32.81 -4.61 -9.06
C LEU A 247 -33.54 -4.68 -7.72
N LEU A 248 -32.86 -5.10 -6.66
CA LEU A 248 -33.40 -5.15 -5.30
C LEU A 248 -33.79 -3.76 -4.80
N LEU A 249 -32.97 -2.73 -5.07
CA LEU A 249 -33.29 -1.34 -4.71
C LEU A 249 -34.52 -0.82 -5.46
N ILE A 250 -34.66 -1.14 -6.76
CA ILE A 250 -35.86 -0.79 -7.54
C ILE A 250 -37.09 -1.50 -6.99
N PHE A 251 -36.96 -2.78 -6.64
CA PHE A 251 -38.03 -3.54 -6.00
C PHE A 251 -38.47 -2.88 -4.69
N PHE A 252 -37.54 -2.59 -3.77
CA PHE A 252 -37.86 -1.88 -2.54
C PHE A 252 -38.46 -0.49 -2.78
N TYR A 253 -38.03 0.22 -3.82
CA TYR A 253 -38.61 1.50 -4.20
C TYR A 253 -40.09 1.37 -4.62
N ILE A 254 -40.43 0.40 -5.47
CA ILE A 254 -41.82 0.16 -5.90
C ILE A 254 -42.70 -0.16 -4.68
N PHE A 255 -42.24 -1.04 -3.79
CA PHE A 255 -42.96 -1.38 -2.57
C PHE A 255 -43.09 -0.19 -1.60
N ALA A 256 -42.04 0.63 -1.46
CA ALA A 256 -42.10 1.83 -0.64
C ALA A 256 -43.14 2.83 -1.17
N VAL A 257 -43.15 3.11 -2.47
CA VAL A 257 -44.13 4.01 -3.11
C VAL A 257 -45.55 3.44 -3.00
N THR A 258 -45.72 2.16 -3.34
CA THR A 258 -47.02 1.49 -3.23
C THR A 258 -47.51 1.50 -1.78
N GLY A 259 -46.62 1.29 -0.81
CA GLY A 259 -46.92 1.35 0.62
C GLY A 259 -47.42 2.72 1.05
N VAL A 260 -46.76 3.81 0.64
CA VAL A 260 -47.23 5.18 0.91
C VAL A 260 -48.63 5.37 0.35
N TYR A 261 -48.89 5.02 -0.91
CA TYR A 261 -50.20 5.22 -1.55
C TYR A 261 -51.32 4.38 -0.93
N PHE A 262 -51.07 3.13 -0.55
CA PHE A 262 -52.10 2.24 0.02
C PHE A 262 -52.38 2.53 1.50
N PHE A 263 -51.37 2.95 2.25
CA PHE A 263 -51.48 3.16 3.69
C PHE A 263 -51.64 4.64 4.09
N GLU A 264 -51.73 5.56 3.12
CA GLU A 264 -52.00 6.98 3.35
C GLU A 264 -53.27 7.19 4.19
N ASP A 265 -54.37 6.53 3.81
CA ASP A 265 -55.68 6.68 4.45
C ASP A 265 -55.72 6.09 5.87
N TYR A 266 -54.93 5.06 6.14
CA TYR A 266 -54.88 4.39 7.45
C TYR A 266 -53.97 5.12 8.45
N THR A 267 -53.17 6.08 7.99
CA THR A 267 -52.21 6.82 8.80
C THR A 267 -52.83 8.08 9.44
N ARG A 268 -53.99 8.54 8.96
CA ARG A 268 -54.66 9.76 9.45
C ARG A 268 -55.70 9.43 10.53
N SER A 269 -55.31 9.52 11.80
CA SER A 269 -56.25 9.53 12.94
C SER A 269 -56.63 10.95 13.33
N THR A 270 -57.90 11.19 13.64
CA THR A 270 -58.45 12.48 14.12
C THR A 270 -58.10 12.77 15.59
N ARG A 271 -57.36 11.89 16.28
CA ARG A 271 -56.95 12.09 17.69
C ARG A 271 -55.58 12.75 17.79
N GLN A 272 -55.51 13.90 18.45
CA GLN A 272 -54.30 14.72 18.60
C GLN A 272 -53.23 14.14 19.56
N ASP A 273 -53.56 13.10 20.33
CA ASP A 273 -52.69 12.58 21.40
C ASP A 273 -51.80 11.39 20.97
N LEU A 274 -51.83 10.99 19.70
CA LEU A 274 -51.07 9.85 19.19
C LEU A 274 -49.84 10.34 18.40
N GLU A 275 -48.66 10.28 19.03
CA GLU A 275 -47.40 10.41 18.33
C GLU A 275 -47.11 9.12 17.55
N TYR A 276 -46.93 9.31 16.25
CA TYR A 276 -46.83 8.29 15.26
C TYR A 276 -45.34 8.07 14.91
N HIS A 277 -44.71 7.04 15.49
CA HIS A 277 -43.27 6.74 15.32
C HIS A 277 -42.87 5.84 14.12
N MET A 278 -43.81 5.33 13.32
CA MET A 278 -43.55 4.34 12.25
C MET A 278 -44.36 4.61 10.96
N PHE A 279 -44.17 5.75 10.28
CA PHE A 279 -45.08 6.17 9.20
C PHE A 279 -44.42 6.50 7.87
N PHE A 280 -45.19 6.19 6.83
CA PHE A 280 -44.97 6.44 5.41
C PHE A 280 -45.72 7.73 4.99
N SER A 281 -45.36 8.87 5.58
CA SER A 281 -45.64 10.22 5.05
C SER A 281 -44.34 10.98 4.88
#